data_AF-A0A9W4UIX1-F1
#
_entry.id   AF-A0A9W4UIX1-F1
#
_cell.length_a   1.000
_cell.length_b   1.000
_cell.length_c   1.000
_cell.angle_alpha   90.00
_cell.angle_beta   90.00
_cell.angle_gamma   90.00
#
_symmetry.space_group_name_H-M   'P 1'
#
loop_
_entity.id
_entity.type
_entity.pdbx_description
1 polymer ?
#
loop_
_entity_poly.entity_id
_entity_poly.type
_entity_poly.pdbx_seq_one_letter_code
_entity_poly.pdbx_strand_id
1 'polypeptide(L)'
;MTDSLLVKAVAGTCIGFSFILVGNAITQTYMTIPALVVDLPKPGTPEHTSRARLIGKQWPLCWSVGNVFFRPISTIGILGYGYSAFNIYQEGPLARADWRVFAVAAALHLTTVVHSAVNMQPINDKLEALAGRTSEKELGQAEGIARRWASWNRVRMVTPVLAGALALSQLIQ
;
A
#
# COMPACT_ATOMS: atom_id res chain seq x y z
N MET A 1 20.73 14.73 -11.64
CA MET A 1 20.28 13.50 -12.37
C MET A 1 21.04 13.24 -13.69
N THR A 2 21.05 12.01 -14.23
CA THR A 2 21.50 11.62 -15.62
C THR A 2 20.92 12.54 -16.70
N ASP A 3 21.59 12.72 -17.84
CA ASP A 3 21.04 13.49 -18.99
C ASP A 3 20.02 12.72 -19.83
N SER A 4 19.88 11.40 -19.61
CA SER A 4 18.91 10.57 -20.33
C SER A 4 17.46 10.94 -20.00
N LEU A 5 16.74 11.43 -21.00
CA LEU A 5 15.31 11.74 -20.89
C LEU A 5 14.49 10.52 -20.46
N LEU A 6 14.84 9.32 -20.96
CA LEU A 6 14.16 8.08 -20.63
C LEU A 6 14.29 7.76 -19.13
N VAL A 7 15.49 7.87 -18.58
CA VAL A 7 15.73 7.57 -17.15
C VAL A 7 15.00 8.59 -16.26
N LYS A 8 15.00 9.88 -16.65
CA LYS A 8 14.22 10.92 -15.95
C LYS A 8 12.72 10.62 -15.98
N ALA A 9 12.18 10.24 -17.14
CA ALA A 9 10.76 9.91 -17.31
C ALA A 9 10.35 8.68 -16.49
N VAL A 10 11.17 7.62 -16.48
CA VAL A 10 10.94 6.43 -15.66
C VAL A 10 10.96 6.78 -14.17
N ALA A 11 11.97 7.51 -13.70
CA ALA A 11 12.07 7.94 -12.31
C ALA A 11 10.92 8.85 -11.88
N GLY A 12 10.57 9.84 -12.71
CA GLY A 12 9.43 10.73 -12.49
C GLY A 12 8.10 9.98 -12.40
N THR A 13 7.88 9.00 -13.28
CA THR A 13 6.69 8.13 -13.23
C THR A 13 6.65 7.33 -11.93
N CYS A 14 7.78 6.76 -11.50
CA CYS A 14 7.86 6.00 -10.24
C CYS A 14 7.62 6.89 -9.00
N ILE A 15 8.03 8.16 -9.05
CA ILE A 15 7.71 9.14 -8.00
C ILE A 15 6.19 9.38 -7.95
N GLY A 16 5.55 9.58 -9.10
CA GLY A 16 4.09 9.71 -9.19
C GLY A 16 3.37 8.49 -8.61
N PHE A 17 3.82 7.28 -8.96
CA PHE A 17 3.32 6.03 -8.40
C PHE A 17 3.48 5.93 -6.90
N SER A 18 4.62 6.37 -6.35
CA SER A 18 4.85 6.40 -4.92
C SER A 18 3.78 7.23 -4.21
N PHE A 19 3.47 8.44 -4.69
CA PHE A 19 2.44 9.28 -4.07
C PHE A 19 1.01 8.80 -4.32
N ILE A 20 0.72 8.15 -5.45
CA ILE A 20 -0.56 7.47 -5.69
C ILE A 20 -0.79 6.37 -4.64
N LEU A 21 0.23 5.57 -4.33
CA LEU A 21 0.15 4.53 -3.30
C LEU A 21 -0.13 5.13 -1.91
N VAL A 22 0.50 6.27 -1.58
CA VAL A 22 0.24 7.00 -0.33
C VAL A 22 -1.21 7.44 -0.27
N GLY A 23 -1.72 8.08 -1.33
CA GLY A 23 -3.11 8.52 -1.41
C GLY A 23 -4.09 7.38 -1.17
N ASN A 24 -3.87 6.23 -1.80
CA ASN A 24 -4.68 5.04 -1.57
C ASN A 24 -4.62 4.56 -0.10
N ALA A 25 -3.42 4.50 0.48
CA ALA A 25 -3.27 4.04 1.86
C ALA A 25 -3.96 4.98 2.85
N ILE A 26 -3.89 6.30 2.64
CA ILE A 26 -4.63 7.31 3.41
C ILE A 26 -6.13 7.09 3.28
N THR A 27 -6.65 6.99 2.06
CA THR A 27 -8.09 6.79 1.81
C THR A 27 -8.60 5.54 2.51
N GLN A 28 -7.90 4.40 2.36
CA GLN A 28 -8.35 3.16 2.99
C GLN A 28 -8.30 3.22 4.52
N THR A 29 -7.25 3.80 5.09
CA THR A 29 -7.06 3.88 6.55
C THR A 29 -7.99 4.89 7.23
N TYR A 30 -8.17 6.07 6.65
CA TYR A 30 -8.85 7.20 7.30
C TYR A 30 -10.25 7.48 6.77
N MET A 31 -10.66 6.86 5.66
CA MET A 31 -12.01 7.00 5.12
C MET A 31 -12.73 5.65 5.08
N THR A 32 -12.16 4.65 4.40
CA THR A 32 -12.83 3.37 4.19
C THR A 32 -13.08 2.62 5.49
N ILE A 33 -12.05 2.39 6.32
CA ILE A 33 -12.25 1.63 7.57
C ILE A 33 -13.22 2.35 8.52
N PRO A 34 -13.09 3.67 8.80
CA PRO A 34 -14.08 4.39 9.57
C PRO A 34 -15.51 4.26 9.02
N ALA A 35 -15.70 4.38 7.70
CA ALA A 35 -17.02 4.23 7.08
C ALA A 35 -17.61 2.82 7.21
N LEU A 36 -16.77 1.79 7.28
CA LEU A 36 -17.22 0.40 7.48
C LEU A 36 -17.63 0.13 8.94
N VAL A 37 -16.95 0.74 9.92
CA VAL A 37 -17.15 0.44 11.35
C VAL A 37 -18.00 1.48 12.08
N VAL A 38 -18.33 2.61 11.45
CA VAL A 38 -19.20 3.63 12.06
C VAL A 38 -20.54 3.00 12.45
N ASP A 39 -20.98 3.34 13.66
CA ASP A 39 -22.21 2.85 14.29
C ASP A 39 -22.35 1.32 14.31
N LEU A 40 -21.23 0.58 14.39
CA LEU A 40 -21.27 -0.86 14.59
C LEU A 40 -21.95 -1.18 15.95
N PRO A 41 -23.06 -1.95 15.99
CA PRO A 41 -23.73 -2.29 17.24
C PRO A 41 -22.83 -3.09 18.19
N LYS A 42 -23.20 -3.19 19.47
CA LYS A 42 -22.41 -3.96 20.44
C LYS A 42 -22.38 -5.46 20.09
N PRO A 43 -21.24 -6.14 20.28
CA PRO A 43 -21.15 -7.59 20.11
C PRO A 43 -22.21 -8.34 20.91
N GLY A 44 -22.71 -9.46 20.36
CA GLY A 44 -23.76 -10.29 20.97
C GLY A 44 -25.19 -9.88 20.63
N THR A 45 -25.39 -8.82 19.85
CA THR A 45 -26.70 -8.43 19.32
C THR A 45 -26.92 -9.00 17.90
N PRO A 46 -28.16 -9.36 17.50
CA PRO A 46 -28.46 -9.75 16.12
C PRO A 46 -28.05 -8.70 15.08
N GLU A 47 -28.19 -7.42 15.43
CA GLU A 47 -27.83 -6.28 14.59
C GLU A 47 -26.33 -6.24 14.33
N HIS A 48 -25.51 -6.52 15.35
CA HIS A 48 -24.06 -6.62 15.19
C HIS A 48 -23.68 -7.73 14.21
N THR A 49 -24.28 -8.92 14.35
CA THR A 49 -24.04 -10.05 13.44
C THR A 49 -24.36 -9.68 12.00
N SER A 50 -25.49 -9.02 11.75
CA SER A 50 -25.87 -8.54 10.42
C SER A 50 -24.86 -7.52 9.86
N ARG A 51 -24.48 -6.53 10.68
CA ARG A 51 -23.55 -5.47 10.27
C ARG A 51 -22.12 -5.97 10.05
N ALA A 52 -21.64 -6.89 10.89
CA ALA A 52 -20.34 -7.55 10.72
C ALA A 52 -20.29 -8.36 9.40
N ARG A 53 -21.36 -9.08 9.06
CA ARG A 53 -21.46 -9.77 7.77
C ARG A 53 -21.46 -8.80 6.60
N LEU A 54 -22.12 -7.65 6.74
CA LEU A 54 -22.10 -6.61 5.72
C LEU A 54 -20.68 -6.06 5.49
N ILE A 55 -19.91 -5.82 6.56
CA ILE A 55 -18.48 -5.45 6.45
C ILE A 55 -17.74 -6.49 5.61
N GLY A 56 -17.92 -7.78 5.90
CA GLY A 56 -17.26 -8.84 5.14
C GLY A 56 -17.64 -8.90 3.66
N LYS A 57 -18.89 -8.55 3.32
CA LYS A 57 -19.35 -8.44 1.93
C LYS A 57 -18.81 -7.21 1.21
N GLN A 58 -18.72 -6.09 1.92
CA GLN A 58 -18.21 -4.83 1.36
C GLN A 58 -16.69 -4.86 1.19
N TRP A 59 -15.99 -5.55 2.09
CA TRP A 59 -14.54 -5.54 2.15
C TRP A 59 -13.89 -5.89 0.81
N PRO A 60 -14.19 -7.03 0.13
CA PRO A 60 -13.71 -7.33 -1.22
C PRO A 60 -13.80 -6.19 -2.23
N LEU A 61 -14.85 -5.38 -2.19
CA LEU A 61 -15.00 -4.23 -3.09
C LEU A 61 -14.01 -3.11 -2.75
N CYS A 62 -13.69 -2.94 -1.47
CA CYS A 62 -12.76 -1.92 -0.98
C CYS A 62 -11.27 -2.27 -1.19
N TRP A 63 -10.89 -3.55 -1.14
CA TRP A 63 -9.49 -3.97 -1.25
C TRP A 63 -9.11 -4.70 -2.54
N SER A 64 -10.08 -5.11 -3.38
CA SER A 64 -9.79 -5.71 -4.71
C SER A 64 -9.01 -4.75 -5.61
N VAL A 65 -9.35 -3.45 -5.61
CA VAL A 65 -8.56 -2.41 -6.29
C VAL A 65 -7.12 -2.38 -5.74
N GLY A 66 -6.97 -2.54 -4.42
CA GLY A 66 -5.71 -2.78 -3.71
C GLY A 66 -4.80 -3.82 -4.36
N ASN A 67 -5.39 -4.97 -4.68
CA ASN A 67 -4.67 -6.12 -5.21
C ASN A 67 -4.47 -6.10 -6.73
N VAL A 68 -5.45 -5.60 -7.48
CA VAL A 68 -5.41 -5.63 -8.95
C VAL A 68 -4.65 -4.43 -9.51
N PHE A 69 -4.73 -3.26 -8.86
CA PHE A 69 -4.15 -2.02 -9.38
C PHE A 69 -2.83 -1.65 -8.68
N PHE A 70 -2.80 -1.66 -7.35
CA PHE A 70 -1.67 -1.10 -6.60
C PHE A 70 -0.47 -2.05 -6.44
N ARG A 71 -0.69 -3.38 -6.50
CA ARG A 71 0.42 -4.36 -6.54
C ARG A 71 1.25 -4.19 -7.83
N PRO A 72 0.65 -4.14 -9.03
CA PRO A 72 1.40 -3.82 -10.24
C PRO A 72 2.15 -2.49 -10.17
N ILE A 73 1.52 -1.44 -9.64
CA ILE A 73 2.18 -0.13 -9.47
C ILE A 73 3.44 -0.26 -8.61
N SER A 74 3.37 -1.00 -7.50
CA SER A 74 4.53 -1.23 -6.63
C SER A 74 5.62 -2.04 -7.38
N THR A 75 5.24 -3.06 -8.14
CA THR A 75 6.19 -3.83 -8.98
C THR A 75 6.88 -2.96 -10.02
N ILE A 76 6.14 -2.07 -10.69
CA ILE A 76 6.72 -1.11 -11.64
C ILE A 76 7.63 -0.14 -10.89
N GLY A 77 7.29 0.29 -9.67
CA GLY A 77 8.16 1.08 -8.80
C GLY A 77 9.49 0.38 -8.49
N ILE A 78 9.46 -0.91 -8.17
CA ILE A 78 10.68 -1.72 -7.93
C ILE A 78 11.56 -1.73 -9.18
N LEU A 79 10.98 -2.10 -10.33
CA LEU A 79 11.72 -2.25 -11.58
C LEU A 79 12.21 -0.91 -12.13
N GLY A 80 11.37 0.11 -12.08
CA GLY A 80 11.68 1.44 -12.60
C GLY A 80 12.75 2.15 -11.76
N TYR A 81 12.65 2.12 -10.43
CA TYR A 81 13.73 2.65 -9.59
C TYR A 81 15.00 1.80 -9.68
N GLY A 82 14.89 0.48 -9.81
CA GLY A 82 16.04 -0.39 -10.07
C GLY A 82 16.73 -0.06 -11.39
N TYR A 83 15.95 0.18 -12.46
CA TYR A 83 16.46 0.64 -13.75
C TYR A 83 17.16 1.99 -13.64
N SER A 84 16.55 2.98 -12.96
CA SER A 84 17.19 4.28 -12.73
C SER A 84 18.49 4.15 -11.93
N ALA A 85 18.50 3.35 -10.86
CA ALA A 85 19.69 3.07 -10.08
C ALA A 85 20.81 2.46 -10.94
N PHE A 86 20.48 1.45 -11.76
CA PHE A 86 21.46 0.82 -12.64
C PHE A 86 22.06 1.81 -13.64
N ASN A 87 21.24 2.61 -14.32
CA ASN A 87 21.73 3.55 -15.33
C ASN A 87 22.60 4.65 -14.69
N ILE A 88 22.20 5.20 -13.54
CA ILE A 88 22.98 6.20 -12.82
C ILE A 88 24.32 5.60 -12.33
N TYR A 89 24.32 4.34 -11.89
CA TYR A 89 25.56 3.63 -11.53
C TYR A 89 26.52 3.51 -12.72
N GLN A 90 26.01 3.19 -13.91
CA GLN A 90 26.82 3.06 -15.13
C GLN A 90 27.45 4.38 -15.59
N GLU A 91 26.85 5.53 -15.27
CA GLU A 91 27.43 6.85 -15.57
C GLU A 91 28.65 7.19 -14.70
N GLY A 92 28.82 6.50 -13.56
CA GLY A 92 30.00 6.63 -12.71
C GLY A 92 30.21 8.07 -12.21
N PRO A 93 31.42 8.64 -12.31
CA PRO A 93 31.73 9.99 -11.84
C PRO A 93 30.93 11.12 -12.51
N LEU A 94 30.33 10.86 -13.68
CA LEU A 94 29.53 11.85 -14.42
C LEU A 94 28.10 11.94 -13.90
N ALA A 95 27.64 10.97 -13.11
CA ALA A 95 26.29 10.96 -12.57
C ALA A 95 26.13 12.07 -11.52
N ARG A 96 25.14 12.94 -11.74
CA ARG A 96 24.78 14.00 -10.80
C ARG A 96 23.89 13.53 -9.63
N ALA A 97 23.34 12.33 -9.72
CA ALA A 97 22.46 11.76 -8.69
C ALA A 97 23.11 10.52 -8.07
N ASP A 98 22.79 10.21 -6.81
CA ASP A 98 23.24 9.01 -6.13
C ASP A 98 22.33 7.82 -6.46
N TRP A 99 22.87 6.85 -7.20
CA TRP A 99 22.15 5.62 -7.56
C TRP A 99 21.65 4.83 -6.34
N ARG A 100 22.35 4.93 -5.20
CA ARG A 100 22.01 4.20 -3.98
C ARG A 100 20.65 4.63 -3.45
N VAL A 101 20.31 5.91 -3.62
CA VAL A 101 19.02 6.45 -3.21
C VAL A 101 17.87 5.84 -4.02
N PHE A 102 18.06 5.65 -5.33
CA PHE A 102 17.09 4.94 -6.17
C PHE A 102 17.01 3.44 -5.83
N ALA A 103 18.13 2.80 -5.48
CA ALA A 103 18.13 1.42 -5.01
C ALA A 103 17.34 1.26 -3.70
N VAL A 104 17.51 2.20 -2.75
CA VAL A 104 16.71 2.25 -1.51
C VAL A 104 15.22 2.46 -1.83
N ALA A 105 14.89 3.35 -2.76
CA ALA A 105 13.51 3.55 -3.21
C ALA A 105 12.89 2.26 -3.77
N ALA A 106 13.63 1.51 -4.59
CA ALA A 106 13.19 0.20 -5.09
C ALA A 106 12.95 -0.81 -3.94
N ALA A 107 13.86 -0.86 -2.96
CA ALA A 107 13.74 -1.73 -1.79
C ALA A 107 12.53 -1.38 -0.90
N LEU A 108 12.17 -0.10 -0.78
CA LEU A 108 10.97 0.35 -0.06
C LEU A 108 9.68 -0.10 -0.76
N HIS A 109 9.64 -0.10 -2.09
CA HIS A 109 8.52 -0.68 -2.85
C HIS A 109 8.45 -2.21 -2.67
N LEU A 110 9.59 -2.91 -2.68
CA LEU A 110 9.63 -4.34 -2.38
C LEU A 110 9.09 -4.65 -0.97
N THR A 111 9.51 -3.87 0.03
CA THR A 111 9.00 -3.99 1.40
C THR A 111 7.49 -3.83 1.44
N THR A 112 6.93 -2.90 0.66
CA THR A 112 5.49 -2.67 0.55
C THR A 112 4.76 -3.90 -0.02
N VAL A 113 5.32 -4.53 -1.05
CA VAL A 113 4.77 -5.77 -1.65
C VAL A 113 4.81 -6.92 -0.64
N VAL A 114 5.97 -7.16 -0.01
CA VAL A 114 6.15 -8.24 0.98
C VAL A 114 5.22 -8.03 2.17
N HIS A 115 5.16 -6.82 2.72
CA HIS A 115 4.25 -6.50 3.82
C HIS A 115 2.78 -6.73 3.44
N SER A 116 2.39 -6.35 2.22
CA SER A 116 1.03 -6.56 1.73
C SER A 116 0.69 -8.05 1.60
N ALA A 117 1.64 -8.87 1.11
CA ALA A 117 1.42 -10.30 0.93
C ALA A 117 1.43 -11.07 2.25
N VAL A 118 2.42 -10.83 3.11
CA VAL A 118 2.64 -11.63 4.33
C VAL A 118 1.75 -11.19 5.47
N ASN A 119 1.56 -9.88 5.65
CA ASN A 119 0.90 -9.34 6.84
C ASN A 119 -0.54 -8.90 6.59
N MET A 120 -0.79 -8.24 5.45
CA MET A 120 -2.11 -7.68 5.15
C MET A 120 -3.07 -8.71 4.56
N GLN A 121 -2.60 -9.60 3.69
CA GLN A 121 -3.46 -10.62 3.07
C GLN A 121 -4.19 -11.50 4.09
N PRO A 122 -3.55 -12.02 5.16
CA PRO A 122 -4.27 -12.79 6.18
C PRO A 122 -5.37 -11.99 6.90
N ILE A 123 -5.21 -10.67 7.05
CA ILE A 123 -6.24 -9.81 7.64
C ILE A 123 -7.37 -9.56 6.62
N ASN A 124 -7.04 -9.41 5.33
CA ASN A 124 -8.04 -9.31 4.27
C ASN A 124 -8.94 -10.55 4.24
N ASP A 125 -8.33 -11.74 4.32
CA ASP A 125 -9.04 -13.01 4.27
C ASP A 125 -9.97 -13.15 5.49
N LYS A 126 -9.53 -12.69 6.68
CA LYS A 126 -10.36 -12.64 7.89
C LYS A 126 -11.55 -11.70 7.74
N LEU A 127 -11.35 -10.51 7.18
CA LEU A 127 -12.44 -9.56 6.95
C LEU A 127 -13.43 -10.11 5.92
N GLU A 128 -12.96 -10.71 4.84
CA GLU A 128 -13.83 -11.37 3.85
C GLU A 128 -14.60 -12.56 4.46
N ALA A 129 -13.96 -13.34 5.33
CA ALA A 129 -14.61 -14.47 6.01
C ALA A 129 -15.83 -14.05 6.84
N LEU A 130 -15.88 -12.80 7.33
CA LEU A 130 -17.04 -12.25 8.04
C LEU A 130 -18.34 -12.37 7.22
N ALA A 131 -18.28 -12.42 5.89
CA ALA A 131 -19.45 -12.53 5.02
C ALA A 131 -20.28 -13.80 5.25
N GLY A 132 -19.67 -14.88 5.76
CA GLY A 132 -20.38 -16.13 6.03
C GLY A 132 -19.53 -17.36 6.34
N ARG A 133 -18.21 -17.21 6.53
CA ARG A 133 -17.27 -18.32 6.84
C ARG A 133 -16.77 -18.34 8.29
N THR A 134 -17.26 -17.43 9.13
CA THR A 134 -16.84 -17.27 10.54
C THR A 134 -17.99 -17.56 11.51
N SER A 135 -17.62 -18.02 12.70
CA SER A 135 -18.53 -18.20 13.83
C SER A 135 -19.04 -16.88 14.41
N GLU A 136 -20.14 -16.90 15.17
CA GLU A 136 -20.67 -15.69 15.84
C GLU A 136 -19.67 -15.04 16.80
N LYS A 137 -18.85 -15.87 17.48
CA LYS A 137 -17.78 -15.39 18.35
C LYS A 137 -16.76 -14.53 17.59
N GLU A 138 -16.45 -14.89 16.36
CA GLU A 138 -15.51 -14.17 15.50
C GLU A 138 -16.13 -12.91 14.88
N LEU A 139 -17.44 -12.92 14.62
CA LEU A 139 -18.17 -11.71 14.20
C LEU A 139 -18.04 -10.60 15.24
N GLY A 140 -18.07 -10.94 16.53
CA GLY A 140 -17.82 -10.01 17.64
C GLY A 140 -16.49 -9.26 17.58
N GLN A 141 -15.54 -9.72 16.77
CA GLN A 141 -14.21 -9.11 16.58
C GLN A 141 -14.11 -8.26 15.31
N ALA A 142 -15.20 -8.07 14.55
CA ALA A 142 -15.19 -7.39 13.26
C ALA A 142 -14.51 -6.01 13.30
N GLU A 143 -14.86 -5.17 14.28
CA GLU A 143 -14.23 -3.86 14.47
C GLU A 143 -12.74 -3.98 14.78
N GLY A 144 -12.36 -4.90 15.68
CA GLY A 144 -10.97 -5.13 16.05
C GLY A 144 -10.12 -5.55 14.87
N ILE A 145 -10.65 -6.43 14.01
CA ILE A 145 -9.98 -6.87 12.78
C ILE A 145 -9.83 -5.70 11.81
N ALA A 146 -10.88 -4.90 11.58
CA ALA A 146 -10.86 -3.75 10.69
C ALA A 146 -9.89 -2.65 11.16
N ARG A 147 -9.89 -2.32 12.45
CA ARG A 147 -8.95 -1.34 13.03
C ARG A 147 -7.52 -1.84 13.02
N ARG A 148 -7.29 -3.14 13.25
CA ARG A 148 -5.98 -3.76 13.08
C ARG A 148 -5.49 -3.63 11.65
N TRP A 149 -6.35 -3.90 10.66
CA TRP A 149 -6.01 -3.68 9.26
C TRP A 149 -5.57 -2.23 9.02
N ALA A 150 -6.33 -1.26 9.50
CA ALA A 150 -6.01 0.17 9.33
C ALA A 150 -4.65 0.54 9.95
N SER A 151 -4.33 -0.01 11.12
CA SER A 151 -3.04 0.20 11.78
C SER A 151 -1.87 -0.34 10.97
N TRP A 152 -2.00 -1.55 10.42
CA TRP A 152 -0.95 -2.17 9.60
C TRP A 152 -0.80 -1.47 8.25
N ASN A 153 -1.90 -0.99 7.66
CA ASN A 153 -1.87 -0.24 6.41
C ASN A 153 -1.09 1.09 6.51
N ARG A 154 -0.87 1.64 7.71
CA ARG A 154 0.00 2.83 7.90
C ARG A 154 1.43 2.59 7.43
N VAL A 155 1.94 1.36 7.51
CA VAL A 155 3.27 1.01 6.97
C VAL A 155 3.32 1.27 5.46
N ARG A 156 2.22 0.97 4.75
CA ARG A 156 2.07 1.23 3.30
C ARG A 156 1.89 2.71 2.96
N MET A 157 1.77 3.59 3.96
CA MET A 157 1.91 5.04 3.76
C MET A 157 3.38 5.47 3.90
N VAL A 158 4.09 4.95 4.89
CA VAL A 158 5.45 5.40 5.20
C VAL A 158 6.43 5.03 4.09
N THR A 159 6.41 3.78 3.62
CA THR A 159 7.39 3.31 2.65
C THR A 159 7.33 4.04 1.30
N PRO A 160 6.15 4.30 0.69
CA PRO A 160 6.12 5.04 -0.57
C PRO A 160 6.35 6.54 -0.39
N VAL A 161 5.98 7.15 0.75
CA VAL A 161 6.38 8.55 1.06
C VAL A 161 7.90 8.68 1.03
N LEU A 162 8.60 7.80 1.75
CA LEU A 162 10.06 7.83 1.81
C LEU A 162 10.67 7.57 0.43
N ALA A 163 10.18 6.57 -0.31
CA ALA A 163 10.68 6.26 -1.65
C ALA A 163 10.52 7.44 -2.61
N GLY A 164 9.31 8.04 -2.65
CA GLY A 164 8.99 9.18 -3.51
C GLY A 164 9.80 10.42 -3.15
N ALA A 165 9.90 10.76 -1.87
CA ALA A 165 10.65 11.94 -1.40
C ALA A 165 12.15 11.82 -1.66
N LEU A 166 12.73 10.64 -1.37
CA LEU A 166 14.13 10.36 -1.64
C LEU A 166 14.44 10.45 -3.14
N ALA A 167 13.66 9.78 -3.98
CA ALA A 167 13.84 9.84 -5.43
C ALA A 167 13.63 11.26 -6.00
N LEU A 168 12.64 12.00 -5.49
CA LEU A 168 12.40 13.39 -5.89
C LEU A 168 13.59 14.29 -5.54
N SER A 169 14.19 14.12 -4.36
CA SER A 169 15.37 14.89 -3.95
C SER A 169 16.56 14.73 -4.91
N GLN A 170 16.70 13.56 -5.54
CA GLN A 170 17.74 13.29 -6.54
C GLN A 170 17.40 13.84 -7.93
N LEU A 171 16.12 14.05 -8.20
CA LEU A 171 15.62 14.52 -9.50
C LEU A 171 15.73 16.04 -9.63
N ILE A 172 15.64 16.77 -8.50
CA ILE A 172 15.71 18.23 -8.43
C ILE A 172 17.14 18.77 -8.20
N GLN A 173 18.12 17.87 -8.06
CA GLN A 173 19.56 18.17 -8.04
C GLN A 173 20.15 18.16 -9.46
#